data_AF-A0A9Q0PE56-F1
#
_entry.id   AF-A0A9Q0PE56-F1
#
_cell.length_a   1.000
_cell.length_b   1.000
_cell.length_c   1.000
_cell.angle_alpha   90.00
_cell.angle_beta   90.00
_cell.angle_gamma   90.00
#
_symmetry.space_group_name_H-M   'P 1'
#
loop_
_entity.id
_entity.type
_entity.pdbx_description
1 polymer ?
#
loop_
_entity_poly.entity_id
_entity_poly.type
_entity_poly.pdbx_seq_one_letter_code
_entity_poly.pdbx_strand_id
1 'polypeptide(L)'
;MRFGSLSCPNSNVGASRCHREKTCGRRNQGLRKLKPQSYPIISSYNRHSKLHGKEKVSVNKMLQTKLVRFLMARDEWKRFGGKDHLIVAHHPNSMLYARKKLGSAMFVLADFGRYPVEIANLGKDIIAPYKHVVRTIPIGESAQFDHRPILMHFQGAIYRKDGGAIRQELYYLLKDEKDVHFTFGTYRGNGIRKAAQGMASSKFCLNIAGDTPSSNRLFDAIASRCVPVIISDDIELPFEDVPVDQIVGTIEK
;
A
#
# COMPACT_ATOMS: atom_id res chain seq x y z
N MET A 1 37.16 16.96 13.28
CA MET A 1 38.48 16.40 13.62
C MET A 1 38.34 14.90 13.79
N ARG A 2 39.17 14.16 13.02
CA ARG A 2 39.60 12.75 13.08
C ARG A 2 38.61 11.62 13.41
N PHE A 3 38.29 10.87 12.34
CA PHE A 3 37.91 9.46 12.33
C PHE A 3 39.11 8.57 12.74
N GLY A 4 38.83 7.51 13.52
CA GLY A 4 39.78 6.44 13.84
C GLY A 4 39.60 5.25 12.90
N SER A 5 40.66 4.92 12.18
CA SER A 5 40.83 3.74 11.32
C SER A 5 41.33 2.54 12.13
N LEU A 6 40.85 1.34 11.82
CA LEU A 6 41.49 0.08 12.21
C LEU A 6 41.84 -0.73 10.96
N SER A 7 43.08 -1.22 10.98
CA SER A 7 43.92 -1.69 9.89
C SER A 7 43.92 -3.21 9.73
N CYS A 8 44.03 -3.68 8.49
CA CYS A 8 44.45 -5.05 8.16
C CYS A 8 45.98 -5.22 8.30
N PRO A 9 46.50 -6.41 8.66
CA PRO A 9 47.92 -6.71 8.55
C PRO A 9 48.28 -7.28 7.17
N ASN A 10 49.35 -6.74 6.59
CA ASN A 10 50.08 -7.26 5.43
C ASN A 10 51.12 -8.30 5.89
N SER A 11 51.34 -9.33 5.08
CA SER A 11 52.64 -10.00 4.99
C SER A 11 52.92 -10.42 3.54
N ASN A 12 53.88 -9.73 2.93
CA ASN A 12 54.51 -10.01 1.64
C ASN A 12 55.47 -11.20 1.76
N VAL A 13 55.43 -12.17 0.82
CA VAL A 13 56.64 -12.83 0.28
C VAL A 13 56.36 -13.43 -1.12
N GLY A 14 57.14 -13.00 -2.12
CA GLY A 14 57.80 -13.88 -3.10
C GLY A 14 57.03 -14.40 -4.31
N ALA A 15 57.32 -13.84 -5.48
CA ALA A 15 56.96 -14.38 -6.78
C ALA A 15 57.82 -15.61 -7.15
N SER A 16 57.20 -16.73 -7.51
CA SER A 16 57.84 -17.79 -8.29
C SER A 16 56.83 -18.70 -9.01
N ARG A 17 56.81 -18.60 -10.34
CA ARG A 17 56.43 -19.58 -11.38
C ARG A 17 55.26 -20.54 -11.09
N CYS A 18 54.11 -20.27 -11.71
CA CYS A 18 53.06 -21.26 -11.96
C CYS A 18 53.53 -22.34 -12.96
N HIS A 19 53.64 -23.59 -12.53
CA HIS A 19 53.62 -24.76 -13.40
C HIS A 19 52.22 -25.40 -13.39
N ARG A 20 51.73 -25.73 -14.59
CA ARG A 20 50.40 -26.30 -14.87
C ARG A 20 50.20 -27.66 -14.20
N GLU A 21 49.14 -27.81 -13.41
CA GLU A 21 48.49 -29.11 -13.17
C GLU A 21 47.15 -29.19 -13.89
N LYS A 22 46.92 -30.36 -14.52
CA LYS A 22 45.80 -30.67 -15.40
C LYS A 22 44.53 -30.88 -14.57
N THR A 23 43.47 -30.13 -14.87
CA THR A 23 42.15 -30.26 -14.25
C THR A 23 41.42 -31.51 -14.72
N CYS A 24 40.92 -32.28 -13.74
CA CYS A 24 40.00 -33.41 -13.92
C CYS A 24 38.63 -32.89 -14.40
N GLY A 25 38.16 -33.40 -15.54
CA GLY A 25 36.91 -32.99 -16.17
C GLY A 25 35.67 -33.38 -15.35
N ARG A 26 34.87 -32.38 -14.97
CA ARG A 26 33.45 -32.55 -14.63
C ARG A 26 32.60 -31.93 -15.74
N ARG A 27 31.67 -32.74 -16.27
CA ARG A 27 30.71 -32.37 -17.31
C ARG A 27 29.89 -31.15 -16.85
N ASN A 28 29.95 -30.07 -17.62
CA ASN A 28 29.01 -28.97 -17.52
C ASN A 28 27.60 -29.48 -17.90
N GLN A 29 26.78 -29.82 -16.92
CA GLN A 29 25.34 -29.81 -17.12
C GLN A 29 24.93 -28.35 -17.26
N GLY A 30 24.49 -27.97 -18.46
CA GLY A 30 24.07 -26.61 -18.75
C GLY A 30 22.97 -26.17 -17.78
N LEU A 31 23.25 -25.13 -16.99
CA LEU A 31 22.20 -24.33 -16.37
C LEU A 31 21.28 -23.85 -17.49
N ARG A 32 20.08 -24.45 -17.58
CA ARG A 32 19.01 -23.90 -18.40
C ARG A 32 18.78 -22.48 -17.90
N LYS A 33 19.16 -21.49 -18.70
CA LYS A 33 18.77 -20.10 -18.49
C LYS A 33 17.24 -20.09 -18.40
N LEU A 34 16.70 -19.93 -17.20
CA LEU A 34 15.30 -19.57 -17.02
C LEU A 34 15.13 -18.25 -17.77
N LYS A 35 14.43 -18.28 -18.91
CA LYS A 35 14.03 -17.06 -19.59
C LYS A 35 13.22 -16.26 -18.55
N PRO A 36 13.51 -14.98 -18.30
CA PRO A 36 12.67 -14.16 -17.44
C PRO A 36 11.27 -14.16 -18.07
N GLN A 37 10.35 -14.88 -17.45
CA GLN A 37 8.96 -14.87 -17.87
C GLN A 37 8.42 -13.52 -17.39
N SER A 38 8.24 -12.60 -18.33
CA SER A 38 7.66 -11.29 -18.07
C SER A 38 6.20 -11.49 -17.67
N TYR A 39 5.94 -11.56 -16.37
CA TYR A 39 4.58 -11.59 -15.84
C TYR A 39 3.93 -10.23 -16.14
N PRO A 40 2.78 -10.19 -16.82
CA PRO A 40 2.10 -8.94 -17.11
C PRO A 40 1.60 -8.29 -15.81
N ILE A 41 2.25 -7.22 -15.37
CA ILE A 41 1.76 -6.39 -14.26
C ILE A 41 0.54 -5.61 -14.76
N ILE A 42 -0.64 -6.01 -14.31
CA ILE A 42 -1.89 -5.34 -14.66
C ILE A 42 -2.32 -4.46 -13.48
N SER A 43 -2.36 -3.15 -13.70
CA SER A 43 -2.94 -2.18 -12.76
C SER A 43 -4.34 -1.78 -13.25
N SER A 44 -5.36 -1.96 -12.40
CA SER A 44 -6.73 -1.51 -12.70
C SER A 44 -7.15 -0.41 -11.75
N TYR A 45 -7.42 0.77 -12.30
CA TYR A 45 -8.18 1.81 -11.61
C TYR A 45 -9.62 1.77 -12.11
N ASN A 46 -10.58 1.89 -11.20
CA ASN A 46 -12.04 1.82 -11.45
C ASN A 46 -12.59 3.05 -12.24
N ARG A 47 -11.84 3.52 -13.24
CA ARG A 47 -12.20 4.62 -14.15
C ARG A 47 -13.30 4.16 -15.09
N HIS A 48 -14.13 5.10 -15.56
CA HIS A 48 -15.26 4.81 -16.47
C HIS A 48 -16.26 3.79 -15.90
N SER A 49 -16.47 3.83 -14.58
CA SER A 49 -17.43 2.98 -13.87
C SER A 49 -18.87 3.49 -13.96
N LYS A 50 -19.07 4.79 -14.19
CA LYS A 50 -20.39 5.41 -14.41
C LYS A 50 -20.96 4.99 -15.76
N LEU A 51 -22.28 4.78 -15.80
CA LEU A 51 -23.03 4.56 -17.04
C LEU A 51 -23.38 5.92 -17.66
N HIS A 52 -23.38 6.00 -18.99
CA HIS A 52 -23.80 7.19 -19.70
C HIS A 52 -25.05 6.92 -20.55
N GLY A 53 -26.06 7.79 -20.46
CA GLY A 53 -27.29 7.68 -21.24
C GLY A 53 -28.05 6.37 -20.96
N LYS A 54 -28.32 5.61 -22.03
CA LYS A 54 -29.06 4.33 -21.98
C LYS A 54 -28.15 3.10 -21.86
N GLU A 55 -26.86 3.29 -21.57
CA GLU A 55 -25.92 2.18 -21.43
C GLU A 55 -26.31 1.25 -20.27
N LYS A 56 -26.30 -0.06 -20.53
CA LYS A 56 -26.54 -1.11 -19.52
C LYS A 56 -25.26 -1.63 -18.86
N VAL A 57 -24.10 -1.39 -19.49
CA VAL A 57 -22.79 -1.91 -19.07
C VAL A 57 -21.77 -0.80 -19.19
N SER A 58 -21.05 -0.51 -18.09
CA SER A 58 -20.01 0.51 -18.10
C SER A 58 -18.77 0.03 -18.83
N VAL A 59 -18.01 0.98 -19.41
CA VAL A 59 -16.74 0.70 -20.09
C VAL A 59 -15.79 -0.07 -19.16
N ASN A 60 -15.74 0.28 -17.87
CA ASN A 60 -14.97 -0.46 -16.88
C ASN A 60 -15.34 -1.95 -16.80
N LYS A 61 -16.64 -2.27 -16.72
CA LYS A 61 -17.11 -3.67 -16.65
C LYS A 61 -16.78 -4.42 -17.94
N MET A 62 -16.92 -3.77 -19.09
CA MET A 62 -16.56 -4.33 -20.39
C MET A 62 -15.06 -4.61 -20.49
N LEU A 63 -14.19 -3.67 -20.10
CA LEU A 63 -12.73 -3.83 -20.11
C LEU A 63 -12.28 -4.94 -19.16
N GLN A 64 -12.81 -4.98 -17.93
CA GLN A 64 -12.50 -6.07 -16.99
C GLN A 64 -12.94 -7.43 -17.53
N THR A 65 -14.08 -7.51 -18.22
CA THR A 65 -14.53 -8.76 -18.86
C THR A 65 -13.60 -9.19 -19.99
N LYS A 66 -13.15 -8.24 -20.82
CA LYS A 66 -12.16 -8.51 -21.88
C LYS A 66 -10.81 -8.97 -21.31
N LEU A 67 -10.36 -8.33 -20.22
CA LEU A 67 -9.13 -8.73 -19.53
C LEU A 67 -9.19 -10.18 -19.04
N VAL A 68 -10.29 -10.58 -18.41
CA VAL A 68 -10.46 -11.97 -17.95
C VAL A 68 -10.39 -12.94 -19.12
N ARG A 69 -11.12 -12.66 -20.21
CA ARG A 69 -11.08 -13.51 -21.41
C ARG A 69 -9.68 -13.60 -22.00
N PHE A 70 -8.97 -12.47 -22.07
CA PHE A 70 -7.62 -12.40 -22.58
C PHE A 70 -6.66 -13.25 -21.75
N LEU A 71 -6.67 -13.09 -20.42
CA LEU A 71 -5.79 -13.84 -19.52
C LEU A 71 -6.08 -15.33 -19.56
N MET A 72 -7.35 -15.72 -19.41
CA MET A 72 -7.73 -17.14 -19.38
C MET A 72 -7.51 -17.86 -20.71
N ALA A 73 -7.36 -17.13 -21.82
CA ALA A 73 -7.03 -17.70 -23.12
C ALA A 73 -5.53 -18.04 -23.28
N ARG A 74 -4.66 -17.43 -22.47
CA ARG A 74 -3.20 -17.63 -22.53
C ARG A 74 -2.80 -19.03 -22.08
N ASP A 75 -1.80 -19.60 -22.75
CA ASP A 75 -1.31 -20.94 -22.43
C ASP A 75 -0.65 -20.94 -21.04
N GLU A 76 0.00 -19.83 -20.65
CA GLU A 76 0.53 -19.61 -19.31
C GLU A 76 -0.56 -19.73 -18.25
N TRP A 77 -1.72 -19.10 -18.46
CA TRP A 77 -2.84 -19.19 -17.55
C TRP A 77 -3.40 -20.61 -17.49
N LYS A 78 -3.61 -21.25 -18.65
CA LYS A 78 -4.15 -22.61 -18.73
C LYS A 78 -3.23 -23.63 -18.07
N ARG A 79 -1.91 -23.44 -18.16
CA ARG A 79 -0.90 -24.38 -17.63
C ARG A 79 -0.97 -24.55 -16.13
N PHE A 80 -1.18 -23.47 -15.37
CA PHE A 80 -1.20 -23.49 -13.91
C PHE A 80 -2.50 -22.96 -13.29
N GLY A 81 -3.53 -22.76 -14.11
CA GLY A 81 -4.80 -22.15 -13.67
C GLY A 81 -4.63 -20.73 -13.13
N GLY A 82 -3.60 -20.00 -13.55
CA GLY A 82 -3.29 -18.64 -13.09
C GLY A 82 -2.59 -18.54 -11.74
N LYS A 83 -2.26 -19.65 -11.06
CA LYS A 83 -1.63 -19.64 -9.72
C LYS A 83 -0.22 -19.03 -9.69
N ASP A 84 0.46 -19.02 -10.82
CA ASP A 84 1.78 -18.44 -11.03
C ASP A 84 1.72 -16.97 -11.51
N HIS A 85 0.52 -16.38 -11.60
CA HIS A 85 0.35 -15.00 -12.04
C HIS A 85 0.27 -14.06 -10.84
N LEU A 86 0.92 -12.89 -10.97
CA LEU A 86 0.82 -11.78 -10.05
C LEU A 86 -0.01 -10.65 -10.66
N ILE A 87 -1.07 -10.23 -9.99
CA ILE A 87 -1.97 -9.15 -10.46
C ILE A 87 -2.00 -8.02 -9.43
N VAL A 88 -1.71 -6.79 -9.88
CA VAL A 88 -1.69 -5.61 -9.00
C VAL A 88 -3.07 -4.96 -8.96
N ALA A 89 -3.88 -5.38 -8.00
CA ALA A 89 -5.23 -4.86 -7.75
C ALA A 89 -5.24 -4.00 -6.47
N HIS A 90 -4.25 -3.11 -6.34
CA HIS A 90 -3.91 -2.44 -5.08
C HIS A 90 -5.09 -1.75 -4.38
N HIS A 91 -5.90 -0.96 -5.08
CA HIS A 91 -7.04 -0.29 -4.45
C HIS A 91 -8.18 -1.29 -4.15
N PRO A 92 -8.89 -1.23 -3.00
CA PRO A 92 -9.92 -2.23 -2.62
C PRO A 92 -11.12 -2.36 -3.57
N ASN A 93 -11.28 -1.40 -4.48
CA ASN A 93 -12.32 -1.39 -5.53
C ASN A 93 -11.78 -1.78 -6.93
N SER A 94 -10.49 -2.08 -7.04
CA SER A 94 -9.86 -2.53 -8.28
C SER A 94 -10.41 -3.91 -8.67
N MET A 95 -10.57 -4.14 -9.97
CA MET A 95 -11.01 -5.43 -10.51
C MET A 95 -12.34 -5.96 -9.93
N LEU A 96 -13.25 -5.09 -9.47
CA LEU A 96 -14.51 -5.50 -8.82
C LEU A 96 -15.28 -6.62 -9.56
N TYR A 97 -15.27 -6.60 -10.89
CA TYR A 97 -15.95 -7.60 -11.74
C TYR A 97 -15.06 -8.77 -12.17
N ALA A 98 -13.73 -8.59 -12.14
CA ALA A 98 -12.76 -9.59 -12.59
C ALA A 98 -12.22 -10.46 -11.44
N ARG A 99 -12.09 -9.91 -10.22
CA ARG A 99 -11.39 -10.51 -9.09
C ARG A 99 -11.87 -11.91 -8.73
N LYS A 100 -13.18 -12.19 -8.80
CA LYS A 100 -13.71 -13.53 -8.56
C LYS A 100 -13.23 -14.56 -9.60
N LYS A 101 -13.09 -14.16 -10.86
CA LYS A 101 -12.64 -15.05 -11.95
C LYS A 101 -11.13 -15.23 -11.99
N LEU A 102 -10.39 -14.23 -11.48
CA LEU A 102 -8.94 -14.23 -11.42
C LEU A 102 -8.41 -14.62 -10.03
N GLY A 103 -9.28 -15.04 -9.11
CA GLY A 103 -8.95 -15.26 -7.70
C GLY A 103 -7.96 -16.41 -7.45
N SER A 104 -7.64 -17.23 -8.45
CA SER A 104 -6.57 -18.23 -8.35
C SER A 104 -5.17 -17.62 -8.41
N ALA A 105 -5.02 -16.40 -8.94
CA ALA A 105 -3.76 -15.67 -8.99
C ALA A 105 -3.40 -15.07 -7.62
N MET A 106 -2.14 -14.67 -7.49
CA MET A 106 -1.66 -13.85 -6.38
C MET A 106 -2.01 -12.39 -6.64
N PHE A 107 -2.64 -11.73 -5.68
CA PHE A 107 -2.94 -10.32 -5.73
C PHE A 107 -1.97 -9.49 -4.89
N VAL A 108 -1.64 -8.31 -5.41
CA VAL A 108 -1.08 -7.22 -4.62
C VAL A 108 -2.21 -6.26 -4.28
N LEU A 109 -2.58 -6.20 -3.00
CA LEU A 109 -3.73 -5.48 -2.47
C LEU A 109 -3.29 -4.41 -1.46
N ALA A 110 -4.21 -3.57 -1.01
CA ALA A 110 -3.99 -2.61 0.08
C ALA A 110 -4.55 -3.08 1.43
N ASP A 111 -5.61 -3.90 1.40
CA ASP A 111 -6.23 -4.55 2.56
C ASP A 111 -7.00 -5.79 2.08
N PHE A 112 -7.47 -6.61 3.03
CA PHE A 112 -8.34 -7.76 2.76
C PHE A 112 -9.83 -7.48 2.99
N GLY A 113 -10.20 -6.40 3.68
CA GLY A 113 -11.57 -6.19 4.19
C GLY A 113 -12.68 -6.11 3.14
N ARG A 114 -12.37 -5.97 1.84
CA ARG A 114 -13.37 -6.03 0.73
C ARG A 114 -13.38 -7.35 -0.06
N TYR A 115 -12.68 -8.37 0.41
CA TYR A 115 -12.52 -9.64 -0.27
C TYR A 115 -12.99 -10.79 0.63
N PRO A 116 -13.82 -11.71 0.10
CA PRO A 116 -14.00 -13.01 0.73
C PRO A 116 -12.65 -13.74 0.84
N VAL A 117 -12.45 -14.48 1.92
CA VAL A 117 -11.19 -15.19 2.22
C VAL A 117 -10.79 -16.21 1.14
N GLU A 118 -11.76 -16.74 0.39
CA GLU A 118 -11.51 -17.65 -0.73
C GLU A 118 -10.91 -16.93 -1.95
N ILE A 119 -11.12 -15.62 -2.04
CA ILE A 119 -10.62 -14.78 -3.14
C ILE A 119 -9.31 -14.12 -2.75
N ALA A 120 -9.16 -13.62 -1.52
CA ALA A 120 -7.90 -13.05 -1.06
C ALA A 120 -7.62 -13.38 0.42
N ASN A 121 -6.38 -13.77 0.73
CA ASN A 121 -5.95 -14.12 2.09
C ASN A 121 -4.42 -14.04 2.27
N LEU A 122 -3.99 -14.01 3.53
CA LEU A 122 -2.58 -13.94 3.94
C LEU A 122 -1.69 -15.08 3.43
N GLY A 123 -2.26 -16.27 3.21
CA GLY A 123 -1.51 -17.43 2.74
C GLY A 123 -1.15 -17.37 1.25
N LYS A 124 -1.74 -16.44 0.50
CA LYS A 124 -1.63 -16.38 -0.97
C LYS A 124 -1.28 -14.99 -1.49
N ASP A 125 -1.82 -13.93 -0.92
CA ASP A 125 -1.75 -12.57 -1.45
C ASP A 125 -0.81 -11.67 -0.65
N ILE A 126 -0.43 -10.54 -1.25
CA ILE A 126 0.51 -9.58 -0.68
C ILE A 126 -0.20 -8.25 -0.42
N ILE A 127 -0.09 -7.75 0.80
CA ILE A 127 -0.47 -6.37 1.11
C ILE A 127 0.70 -5.43 0.82
N ALA A 128 0.48 -4.47 -0.06
CA ALA A 128 1.42 -3.39 -0.33
C ALA A 128 0.91 -2.08 0.30
N PRO A 129 1.77 -1.28 0.94
CA PRO A 129 1.38 0.00 1.52
C PRO A 129 0.94 0.99 0.44
N TYR A 130 0.04 1.92 0.79
CA TYR A 130 -0.28 3.02 -0.10
C TYR A 130 0.91 3.96 -0.28
N LYS A 131 1.03 4.48 -1.50
CA LYS A 131 1.84 5.67 -1.73
C LYS A 131 1.18 6.87 -1.06
N HIS A 132 1.87 7.47 -0.09
CA HIS A 132 1.48 8.75 0.48
C HIS A 132 1.49 9.85 -0.60
N VAL A 133 0.56 10.78 -0.49
CA VAL A 133 0.40 11.90 -1.44
C VAL A 133 0.97 13.20 -0.89
N VAL A 134 1.17 13.30 0.42
CA VAL A 134 1.82 14.43 1.08
C VAL A 134 3.34 14.35 0.98
N ARG A 135 4.06 15.47 1.03
CA ARG A 135 5.53 15.46 1.06
C ARG A 135 6.01 14.87 2.40
N THR A 136 6.97 13.96 2.36
CA THR A 136 7.65 13.51 3.58
C THR A 136 8.41 14.67 4.22
N ILE A 137 8.27 14.83 5.53
CA ILE A 137 8.96 15.87 6.29
C ILE A 137 10.26 15.30 6.87
N PRO A 138 11.46 15.86 6.57
CA PRO A 138 12.73 15.42 7.15
C PRO A 138 12.81 15.57 8.67
N ILE A 139 13.69 14.79 9.35
CA ILE A 139 13.77 14.70 10.83
C ILE A 139 13.95 16.07 11.49
N GLY A 140 14.75 16.95 10.88
CA GLY A 140 15.00 18.30 11.39
C GLY A 140 13.97 19.37 11.01
N GLU A 141 12.96 19.08 10.17
CA GLU A 141 12.01 20.08 9.67
C GLU A 141 10.63 20.02 10.34
N SER A 142 10.35 18.97 11.12
CA SER A 142 9.06 18.81 11.82
C SER A 142 9.16 19.36 13.23
N ALA A 143 8.11 20.05 13.69
CA ALA A 143 7.98 20.41 15.10
C ALA A 143 7.96 19.15 15.98
N GLN A 144 8.66 19.21 17.11
CA GLN A 144 8.61 18.19 18.15
C GLN A 144 7.17 18.00 18.63
N PHE A 145 6.84 16.78 19.08
CA PHE A 145 5.48 16.40 19.43
C PHE A 145 4.78 17.40 20.37
N ASP A 146 5.46 17.84 21.43
CA ASP A 146 4.87 18.75 22.43
C ASP A 146 4.65 20.18 21.93
N HIS A 147 5.41 20.61 20.92
CA HIS A 147 5.32 21.96 20.34
C HIS A 147 4.25 22.06 19.23
N ARG A 148 3.55 20.98 18.94
CA ARG A 148 2.49 20.98 17.91
C ARG A 148 1.22 21.59 18.49
N PRO A 149 0.68 22.66 17.87
CA PRO A 149 -0.45 23.39 18.42
C PRO A 149 -1.79 22.66 18.26
N ILE A 150 -1.90 21.74 17.30
CA ILE A 150 -3.13 20.99 17.06
C ILE A 150 -3.03 19.64 17.75
N LEU A 151 -4.02 19.30 18.58
CA LEU A 151 -4.12 18.00 19.22
C LEU A 151 -4.50 16.94 18.20
N MET A 152 -5.60 17.15 17.48
CA MET A 152 -6.20 16.15 16.60
C MET A 152 -6.56 16.74 15.25
N HIS A 153 -6.26 16.02 14.16
CA HIS A 153 -6.50 16.50 12.81
C HIS A 153 -7.17 15.48 11.90
N PHE A 154 -8.27 15.90 11.27
CA PHE A 154 -8.90 15.28 10.14
C PHE A 154 -9.27 16.34 9.09
N GLN A 155 -8.82 16.14 7.85
CA GLN A 155 -9.26 16.92 6.71
C GLN A 155 -9.58 16.00 5.54
N GLY A 156 -10.85 15.92 5.17
CA GLY A 156 -11.31 14.97 4.18
C GLY A 156 -12.79 15.07 3.88
N ALA A 157 -13.27 14.19 3.00
CA ALA A 157 -14.71 14.06 2.80
C ALA A 157 -15.33 13.39 4.03
N ILE A 158 -16.25 14.11 4.67
CA ILE A 158 -16.93 13.71 5.91
C ILE A 158 -18.12 12.81 5.59
N TYR A 159 -19.03 13.25 4.72
CA TYR A 159 -20.17 12.43 4.32
C TYR A 159 -19.72 11.29 3.41
N ARG A 160 -19.77 10.08 3.97
CA ARG A 160 -19.35 8.82 3.35
C ARG A 160 -20.33 7.73 3.71
N LYS A 161 -20.20 6.58 3.04
CA LYS A 161 -21.03 5.40 3.26
C LYS A 161 -20.20 4.27 3.85
N ASP A 162 -20.83 3.11 4.06
CA ASP A 162 -20.20 1.91 4.58
C ASP A 162 -19.48 2.25 5.92
N GLY A 163 -18.27 1.75 6.16
CA GLY A 163 -17.49 2.06 7.37
C GLY A 163 -17.22 3.56 7.59
N GLY A 164 -17.31 4.37 6.55
CA GLY A 164 -17.08 5.81 6.59
C GLY A 164 -18.25 6.64 7.13
N ALA A 165 -19.41 6.04 7.37
CA ALA A 165 -20.58 6.74 7.91
C ALA A 165 -20.27 7.42 9.27
N ILE A 166 -19.40 6.81 10.08
CA ILE A 166 -18.97 7.35 11.37
C ILE A 166 -18.32 8.75 11.28
N ARG A 167 -17.72 9.10 10.14
CA ARG A 167 -17.06 10.40 9.98
C ARG A 167 -18.03 11.54 10.22
N GLN A 168 -19.31 11.36 9.88
CA GLN A 168 -20.34 12.37 10.12
C GLN A 168 -20.59 12.56 11.61
N GLU A 169 -20.75 11.47 12.35
CA GLU A 169 -20.95 11.51 13.81
C GLU A 169 -19.75 12.13 14.52
N LEU A 170 -18.54 11.66 14.23
CA LEU A 170 -17.31 12.22 14.78
C LEU A 170 -17.11 13.69 14.42
N TYR A 171 -17.53 14.11 13.22
CA TYR A 171 -17.48 15.53 12.86
C TYR A 171 -18.36 16.37 13.77
N TYR A 172 -19.62 15.98 14.01
CA TYR A 172 -20.50 16.76 14.88
C TYR A 172 -20.09 16.73 16.35
N LEU A 173 -19.43 15.66 16.80
CA LEU A 173 -18.88 15.56 18.16
C LEU A 173 -17.61 16.40 18.35
N LEU A 174 -16.73 16.48 17.34
CA LEU A 174 -15.36 16.98 17.52
C LEU A 174 -15.07 18.32 16.84
N LYS A 175 -15.94 18.82 15.95
CA LYS A 175 -15.64 20.02 15.13
C LYS A 175 -15.43 21.31 15.92
N ASP A 176 -16.04 21.43 17.09
CA ASP A 176 -15.98 22.64 17.93
C ASP A 176 -15.08 22.42 19.17
N GLU A 177 -14.43 21.27 19.27
CA GLU A 177 -13.53 20.95 20.38
C GLU A 177 -12.21 21.71 20.28
N LYS A 178 -11.66 22.05 21.45
CA LYS A 178 -10.41 22.81 21.55
C LYS A 178 -9.25 22.02 20.95
N ASP A 179 -8.43 22.69 20.16
CA ASP A 179 -7.23 22.14 19.50
C ASP A 179 -7.53 20.97 18.53
N VAL A 180 -8.78 20.85 18.07
CA VAL A 180 -9.20 19.85 17.08
C VAL A 180 -9.46 20.52 15.72
N HIS A 181 -8.81 20.03 14.67
CA HIS A 181 -9.09 20.41 13.29
C HIS A 181 -9.84 19.30 12.58
N PHE A 182 -11.17 19.36 12.55
CA PHE A 182 -12.01 18.38 11.84
C PHE A 182 -12.80 19.08 10.74
N THR A 183 -12.35 19.01 9.48
CA THR A 183 -12.93 19.82 8.39
C THR A 183 -13.08 19.08 7.06
N PHE A 184 -13.90 19.65 6.17
CA PHE A 184 -14.02 19.18 4.79
C PHE A 184 -12.71 19.41 4.01
N GLY A 185 -12.25 18.35 3.34
CA GLY A 185 -11.05 18.38 2.49
C GLY A 185 -11.35 18.32 0.99
N THR A 186 -10.40 18.82 0.18
CA THR A 186 -10.43 18.71 -1.28
C THR A 186 -9.08 18.24 -1.82
N TYR A 187 -9.10 17.45 -2.90
CA TYR A 187 -7.89 17.05 -3.63
C TYR A 187 -7.48 18.07 -4.71
N ARG A 188 -8.28 19.12 -4.92
CA ARG A 188 -8.06 20.14 -5.95
C ARG A 188 -7.24 21.31 -5.41
N GLY A 189 -6.51 21.98 -6.30
CA GLY A 189 -5.70 23.16 -5.97
C GLY A 189 -4.73 22.88 -4.81
N ASN A 190 -4.73 23.76 -3.81
CA ASN A 190 -3.83 23.66 -2.65
C ASN A 190 -4.36 22.73 -1.53
N GLY A 191 -5.42 21.97 -1.76
CA GLY A 191 -6.06 21.17 -0.70
C GLY A 191 -5.16 20.10 -0.07
N ILE A 192 -4.36 19.40 -0.89
CA ILE A 192 -3.37 18.42 -0.40
C ILE A 192 -2.29 19.11 0.44
N ARG A 193 -1.78 20.26 -0.02
CA ARG A 193 -0.76 21.01 0.71
C ARG A 193 -1.28 21.53 2.05
N LYS A 194 -2.51 22.03 2.09
CA LYS A 194 -3.15 22.48 3.35
C LYS A 194 -3.33 21.32 4.33
N ALA A 195 -3.81 20.17 3.84
CA ALA A 195 -3.94 18.98 4.68
C ALA A 195 -2.57 18.53 5.21
N ALA A 196 -1.53 18.52 4.37
CA ALA A 196 -0.17 18.18 4.79
C ALA A 196 0.37 19.13 5.87
N GLN A 197 0.13 20.44 5.73
CA GLN A 197 0.52 21.44 6.74
C GLN A 197 -0.23 21.23 8.06
N GLY A 198 -1.55 20.99 8.00
CA GLY A 198 -2.34 20.68 9.18
C GLY A 198 -1.83 19.43 9.89
N MET A 199 -1.59 18.35 9.15
CA MET A 199 -1.04 17.10 9.69
C MET A 199 0.34 17.29 10.33
N ALA A 200 1.22 18.06 9.71
CA ALA A 200 2.56 18.36 10.24
C ALA A 200 2.53 19.14 11.57
N SER A 201 1.51 19.97 11.76
CA SER A 201 1.28 20.77 12.96
C SER A 201 0.43 20.05 14.02
N SER A 202 0.09 18.78 13.80
CA SER A 202 -0.83 18.02 14.66
C SER A 202 -0.14 16.89 15.40
N LYS A 203 -0.58 16.60 16.63
CA LYS A 203 -0.11 15.46 17.41
C LYS A 203 -0.67 14.15 16.88
N PHE A 204 -2.00 14.09 16.74
CA PHE A 204 -2.74 12.91 16.30
C PHE A 204 -3.49 13.16 15.00
N CYS A 205 -3.41 12.21 14.07
CA CYS A 205 -4.10 12.27 12.78
C CYS A 205 -5.11 11.15 12.69
N LEU A 206 -6.39 11.52 12.60
CA LEU A 206 -7.47 10.54 12.52
C LEU A 206 -7.45 9.85 11.14
N ASN A 207 -7.19 8.55 11.15
CA ASN A 207 -7.34 7.66 10.02
C ASN A 207 -8.66 6.89 10.15
N ILE A 208 -9.76 7.60 9.93
CA ILE A 208 -11.11 7.05 9.97
C ILE A 208 -11.37 6.28 8.68
N ALA A 209 -11.98 5.10 8.78
CA ALA A 209 -12.49 4.33 7.64
C ALA A 209 -13.26 5.22 6.66
N GLY A 210 -13.13 4.92 5.36
CA GLY A 210 -13.88 5.60 4.31
C GLY A 210 -14.98 4.68 3.77
N ASP A 211 -15.29 4.84 2.48
CA ASP A 211 -16.11 3.81 1.82
C ASP A 211 -15.38 2.45 1.89
N THR A 212 -14.05 2.44 1.84
CA THR A 212 -13.20 1.24 2.05
C THR A 212 -12.60 1.22 3.47
N PRO A 213 -12.24 0.04 4.00
CA PRO A 213 -11.61 -0.08 5.32
C PRO A 213 -10.30 0.70 5.42
N SER A 214 -9.40 0.54 4.44
CA SER A 214 -8.13 1.27 4.41
C SER A 214 -8.21 2.62 3.66
N SER A 215 -7.23 3.48 3.92
CA SER A 215 -7.04 4.78 3.27
C SER A 215 -5.56 5.15 3.19
N ASN A 216 -5.16 5.87 2.13
CA ASN A 216 -3.81 6.45 2.02
C ASN A 216 -3.43 7.34 3.21
N ARG A 217 -4.43 7.88 3.93
CA ARG A 217 -4.24 8.82 5.05
C ARG A 217 -3.39 8.26 6.18
N LEU A 218 -3.42 6.95 6.41
CA LEU A 218 -2.49 6.29 7.34
C LEU A 218 -1.03 6.61 6.98
N PHE A 219 -0.67 6.43 5.72
CA PHE A 219 0.68 6.68 5.23
C PHE A 219 0.99 8.18 5.10
N ASP A 220 -0.01 9.02 4.84
CA ASP A 220 0.15 10.48 4.90
C ASP A 220 0.46 10.98 6.32
N ALA A 221 -0.13 10.35 7.35
CA ALA A 221 0.12 10.68 8.76
C ALA A 221 1.56 10.36 9.13
N ILE A 222 2.02 9.15 8.77
CA ILE A 222 3.41 8.73 8.96
C ILE A 222 4.37 9.68 8.23
N ALA A 223 4.11 10.01 6.96
CA ALA A 223 4.95 10.92 6.18
C ALA A 223 5.01 12.34 6.76
N SER A 224 3.94 12.78 7.44
CA SER A 224 3.84 14.06 8.13
C SER A 224 4.34 14.02 9.58
N ARG A 225 4.82 12.87 10.08
CA ARG A 225 5.16 12.60 11.50
C ARG A 225 4.03 12.78 12.50
N CYS A 226 2.79 12.70 12.04
CA CYS A 226 1.61 12.77 12.89
C CYS A 226 1.25 11.36 13.36
N VAL A 227 1.01 11.16 14.66
CA VAL A 227 0.68 9.83 15.20
C VAL A 227 -0.67 9.40 14.61
N PRO A 228 -0.74 8.33 13.80
CA PRO A 228 -2.01 7.90 13.22
C PRO A 228 -2.90 7.27 14.29
N VAL A 229 -4.17 7.68 14.31
CA VAL A 229 -5.22 7.05 15.13
C VAL A 229 -6.19 6.37 14.18
N ILE A 230 -6.19 5.04 14.16
CA ILE A 230 -7.01 4.24 13.25
C ILE A 230 -8.39 4.04 13.89
N ILE A 231 -9.43 4.38 13.13
CA ILE A 231 -10.83 4.15 13.53
C ILE A 231 -11.48 3.35 12.40
N SER A 232 -11.40 2.03 12.50
CA SER A 232 -11.90 1.07 11.50
C SER A 232 -11.90 -0.33 12.09
N ASP A 233 -13.03 -1.03 11.96
CA ASP A 233 -13.19 -2.40 12.47
C ASP A 233 -12.66 -3.45 11.45
N ASP A 234 -12.62 -3.09 10.16
CA ASP A 234 -12.32 -4.02 9.06
C ASP A 234 -10.90 -3.85 8.48
N ILE A 235 -9.98 -3.17 9.18
CA ILE A 235 -8.60 -2.98 8.69
C ILE A 235 -7.64 -3.96 9.36
N GLU A 236 -7.23 -4.98 8.61
CA GLU A 236 -6.14 -5.88 9.03
C GLU A 236 -4.80 -5.18 8.81
N LEU A 237 -4.00 -5.05 9.87
CA LEU A 237 -2.65 -4.49 9.78
C LEU A 237 -1.64 -5.61 9.57
N PRO A 238 -0.63 -5.44 8.70
CA PRO A 238 0.50 -6.36 8.71
C PRO A 238 1.16 -6.27 10.10
N PHE A 239 1.40 -7.43 10.72
CA PHE A 239 2.01 -7.59 12.05
C PHE A 239 1.10 -7.33 13.26
N GLU A 240 -0.15 -7.83 13.26
CA GLU A 240 -1.00 -7.85 14.48
C GLU A 240 -0.34 -8.53 15.69
N ASP A 241 0.60 -9.46 15.45
CA ASP A 241 1.37 -10.14 16.50
C ASP A 241 2.54 -9.31 17.06
N VAL A 242 2.84 -8.14 16.47
CA VAL A 242 3.83 -7.20 16.97
C VAL A 242 3.06 -6.11 17.71
N PRO A 243 3.46 -5.71 18.93
CA PRO A 243 2.77 -4.65 19.64
C PRO A 243 2.97 -3.29 18.95
N VAL A 244 2.21 -3.03 17.88
CA VAL A 244 2.17 -1.77 17.12
C VAL A 244 1.36 -0.71 17.89
N ASP A 245 0.72 -1.10 18.98
CA ASP A 245 -0.03 -0.28 19.96
C ASP A 245 0.81 0.85 20.58
N GLN A 246 2.15 0.83 20.46
CA GLN A 246 2.99 1.98 20.84
C GLN A 246 3.16 3.04 19.74
N ILE A 247 2.75 2.75 18.50
CA ILE A 247 2.93 3.61 17.32
C ILE A 247 1.59 4.06 16.73
N VAL A 248 0.53 3.27 16.95
CA VAL A 248 -0.80 3.46 16.38
C VAL A 248 -1.85 3.24 17.46
N GLY A 249 -2.69 4.25 17.71
CA GLY A 249 -3.88 4.07 18.53
C GLY A 249 -5.01 3.51 17.68
N THR A 250 -5.56 2.35 18.04
CA THR A 250 -6.76 1.79 17.39
C THR A 250 -7.97 2.01 18.27
N ILE A 251 -9.07 2.45 17.68
CA ILE A 251 -10.38 2.54 18.34
C ILE A 251 -11.33 1.63 17.55
N GLU A 252 -11.65 0.48 18.15
CA GLU A 252 -12.74 -0.40 17.72
C GLU A 252 -14.07 0.18 18.21
N LYS A 253 -15.15 -0.06 17.45
CA LYS A 253 -16.51 0.33 17.86
C LYS A 253 -17.30 -0.81 18.48
#